data_AF-A0A6I7Y1H9-F1
#
_entry.id   AF-A0A6I7Y1H9-F1
#
_cell.length_a   1.000
_cell.length_b   1.000
_cell.length_c   1.000
_cell.angle_alpha   90.00
_cell.angle_beta   90.00
_cell.angle_gamma   90.00
#
_symmetry.space_group_name_H-M   'P 1'
#
loop_
_entity.id
_entity.type
_entity.pdbx_description
1 polymer ?
#
loop_
_entity_poly.entity_id
_entity_poly.type
_entity_poly.pdbx_seq_one_letter_code
_entity_poly.pdbx_strand_id
1 'polypeptide(L)' 'PDLPEPDPAPEIDPFQDCDLCDRVFRAPEPGHCRECREADTYRAA' A
#
# COMPACT_ATOMS: atom_id res chain seq x y z
N PRO A 1 19.23 -33.89 -9.63
CA PRO A 1 18.55 -32.79 -10.35
C PRO A 1 18.36 -31.67 -9.33
N ASP A 2 18.94 -30.51 -9.62
CA ASP A 2 18.82 -29.32 -8.76
C ASP A 2 17.47 -28.68 -9.07
N LEU A 3 16.53 -28.73 -8.11
CA LEU A 3 15.21 -28.12 -8.27
C LEU A 3 15.33 -26.64 -7.91
N PRO A 4 14.76 -25.72 -8.69
CA PRO A 4 14.78 -24.31 -8.34
C PRO A 4 14.11 -24.10 -6.97
N GLU A 5 14.79 -23.39 -6.09
CA GLU A 5 14.25 -23.02 -4.79
C GLU A 5 12.99 -22.16 -4.98
N PRO A 6 11.96 -22.34 -4.14
CA PRO A 6 10.72 -21.58 -4.27
C PRO A 6 10.99 -20.09 -4.03
N ASP A 7 10.56 -19.24 -4.96
CA ASP A 7 10.61 -17.79 -4.78
C ASP A 7 9.89 -17.38 -3.47
N PRO A 8 10.42 -16.40 -2.74
CA PRO A 8 9.76 -15.88 -1.55
C PRO A 8 8.35 -15.42 -1.93
N ALA A 9 7.37 -15.87 -1.14
CA ALA A 9 5.98 -15.47 -1.34
C ALA A 9 5.89 -13.94 -1.29
N PRO A 10 5.05 -13.32 -2.14
CA PRO A 10 4.88 -11.87 -2.11
C PRO A 10 4.41 -11.45 -0.72
N GLU A 11 5.17 -10.56 -0.08
CA GLU A 11 4.78 -9.99 1.21
C GLU A 11 3.48 -9.20 1.00
N ILE A 12 2.42 -9.64 1.68
CA ILE A 12 1.13 -8.98 1.63
C ILE A 12 1.21 -7.73 2.50
N ASP A 13 0.98 -6.57 1.90
CA ASP A 13 0.94 -5.31 2.64
C ASP A 13 -0.09 -5.36 3.79
N PRO A 14 0.29 -4.92 4.99
CA PRO A 14 -0.61 -4.88 6.14
C PRO A 14 -1.73 -3.85 5.93
N PHE A 15 -2.82 -4.03 6.67
CA PHE A 15 -3.90 -3.05 6.73
C PHE A 15 -3.57 -1.94 7.71
N GLN A 16 -3.72 -0.68 7.29
CA GLN A 16 -3.48 0.52 8.09
C GLN A 16 -4.59 1.56 7.87
N ASP A 17 -4.78 2.47 8.83
CA ASP A 17 -5.79 3.54 8.77
C ASP A 17 -5.20 4.83 8.18
N CYS A 18 -5.97 5.53 7.33
CA CYS A 18 -5.54 6.76 6.65
C CYS A 18 -5.52 7.97 7.58
N ASP A 19 -4.41 8.71 7.61
CA ASP A 19 -4.24 9.89 8.48
C ASP A 19 -5.19 11.08 8.17
N LEU A 20 -5.87 11.06 7.02
CA LEU A 20 -6.76 12.15 6.59
C LEU A 20 -8.26 11.82 6.68
N CYS A 21 -8.62 10.55 6.51
CA CYS A 21 -10.03 10.15 6.37
C CYS A 21 -10.40 8.88 7.14
N ASP A 22 -9.47 8.36 7.96
CA ASP A 22 -9.66 7.18 8.81
C ASP A 22 -10.11 5.92 8.02
N ARG A 23 -9.83 5.88 6.72
CA ARG A 23 -10.16 4.74 5.86
C ARG A 23 -9.04 3.70 5.92
N VAL A 24 -9.41 2.43 6.12
CA VAL A 24 -8.50 1.29 6.04
C VAL A 24 -7.98 1.11 4.61
N PHE A 25 -6.67 1.04 4.45
CA PHE A 25 -5.99 0.76 3.18
C PHE A 25 -4.82 -0.21 3.41
N ARG A 26 -4.22 -0.71 2.32
CA ARG A 26 -3.03 -1.57 2.39
C ARG A 26 -1.79 -0.78 1.98
N ALA A 27 -0.78 -0.77 2.83
CA ALA A 27 0.51 -0.18 2.53
C ALA A 27 1.60 -0.66 3.50
N PRO A 28 2.86 -0.74 3.05
CA PRO A 28 3.98 -1.12 3.89
C PRO A 28 4.34 -0.02 4.91
N GLU A 29 4.09 1.24 4.56
CA GLU A 29 4.37 2.41 5.39
C GLU A 29 3.06 3.15 5.72
N PRO A 30 2.96 3.75 6.92
CA PRO A 30 1.81 4.57 7.31
C PRO A 30 1.70 5.83 6.44
N GLY A 31 0.47 6.33 6.26
CA GLY A 31 0.24 7.54 5.47
C GLY A 31 -1.19 7.68 4.94
N HIS A 32 -1.29 8.22 3.72
CA HIS A 32 -2.57 8.52 3.09
C HIS A 32 -3.03 7.40 2.14
N CYS A 33 -4.33 7.12 2.16
CA CYS A 33 -4.93 6.18 1.22
C CYS A 33 -4.82 6.67 -0.23
N ARG A 34 -5.00 5.75 -1.19
CA ARG A 34 -4.89 6.05 -2.63
C ARG A 34 -5.78 7.23 -3.04
N GLU A 35 -7.04 7.26 -2.60
CA GLU A 35 -7.95 8.37 -2.94
C GLU A 35 -7.48 9.71 -2.40
N CYS A 36 -6.96 9.78 -1.18
CA CYS A 36 -6.41 11.02 -0.62
C CYS A 36 -5.15 11.48 -1.38
N ARG A 37 -4.28 10.54 -1.75
CA ARG A 37 -3.08 10.84 -2.57
C ARG A 37 -3.45 11.34 -3.96
N GLU A 38 -4.42 10.69 -4.60
CA GLU A 38 -4.93 11.10 -5.91
C GLU A 38 -5.60 12.46 -5.83
N ALA A 39 -6.46 12.71 -4.82
CA ALA A 39 -7.11 14.00 -4.61
C ALA A 39 -6.12 15.15 -4.38
N ASP A 40 -5.01 14.90 -3.69
CA ASP A 40 -3.92 15.87 -3.53
C ASP A 40 -3.25 16.18 -4.88
N THR A 41 -2.96 15.13 -5.67
CA THR A 41 -2.38 15.27 -7.01
C THR A 41 -3.32 16.04 -7.95
N TYR A 42 -4.62 15.77 -7.92
CA TYR A 42 -5.62 16.48 -8.71
C TYR A 42 -5.80 17.95 -8.31
N ARG A 43 -5.50 18.32 -7.06
CA ARG A 43 -5.51 19.72 -6.62
C ARG A 43 -4.23 20.46 -7.00
N ALA A 44 -3.12 19.75 -7.12
CA ALA A 44 -1.83 20.32 -7.47
C ALA A 44 -1.66 20.56 -8.99
N ALA A 45 -2.43 19.85 -9.82
CA ALA A 45 -2.49 20.01 -11.27
C ALA A 45 -3.38 21.19 -11.70
#